data_AF-A0A7K3QTM8-F1
#
_entry.id   AF-A0A7K3QTM8-F1
#
_cell.length_a   1.000
_cell.length_b   1.000
_cell.length_c   1.000
_cell.angle_alpha   90.00
_cell.angle_beta   90.00
_cell.angle_gamma   90.00
#
_symmetry.space_group_name_H-M   'P 1'
#
loop_
_entity.id
_entity.type
_entity.pdbx_description
1 polymer ?
#
loop_
_entity_poly.entity_id
_entity_poly.type
_entity_poly.pdbx_seq_one_letter_code
_entity_poly.pdbx_strand_id
1 'polypeptide(L)'
;MARLERAMTPGCLTVLVVLTVVLGAVLGASWYWSRHTDEANAERRRQAQLRLDDRLRRTEDETIRALGEEGSADPDALTAVVHQHTRAPVISYDASRHALRARVAERAEYESRTLFGISQGVIDRCLEYTYTPARGRGWTSTTSVLTYDSCGPAVSIAGAARTVGRRVAALEAAELNDAGVRRALAPYHRFLTVSVVTRTGSAVRVSVVVTEETARQCYRITRDGSRVSSVPAQTCRG
;
A
#
# COMPACT_ATOMS: atom_id res chain seq x y z
N MET A 1 -12.07 55.00 -56.57
CA MET A 1 -11.73 54.01 -55.52
C MET A 1 -10.68 53.05 -56.06
N ALA A 2 -9.39 53.38 -55.93
CA ALA A 2 -8.27 52.45 -56.15
C ALA A 2 -6.94 53.13 -55.80
N ARG A 3 -6.75 53.45 -54.51
CA ARG A 3 -5.44 53.82 -53.96
C ARG A 3 -5.35 53.17 -52.59
N LEU A 4 -4.79 51.96 -52.54
CA LEU A 4 -4.10 51.37 -51.37
C LEU A 4 -3.67 49.92 -51.58
N GLU A 5 -3.16 49.53 -52.75
CA GLU A 5 -2.64 48.16 -52.92
C GLU A 5 -1.43 48.17 -53.83
N ARG A 6 -0.21 48.23 -53.28
CA ARG A 6 0.98 47.60 -53.90
C ARG A 6 2.33 47.70 -53.17
N ALA A 7 2.42 48.22 -51.95
CA ALA A 7 3.73 48.35 -51.28
C ALA A 7 3.86 47.50 -50.00
N MET A 8 3.24 46.32 -49.94
CA MET A 8 3.40 45.37 -48.82
C MET A 8 3.40 43.93 -49.34
N THR A 9 4.46 43.46 -50.01
CA THR A 9 4.40 42.10 -50.59
C THR A 9 5.67 41.23 -50.50
N PRO A 10 6.93 41.71 -50.63
CA PRO A 10 8.07 40.79 -50.50
C PRO A 10 8.46 40.52 -49.05
N GLY A 11 8.54 41.55 -48.19
CA GLY A 11 8.99 41.42 -46.80
C GLY A 11 8.01 40.67 -45.90
N CYS A 12 6.70 40.85 -46.10
CA CYS A 12 5.68 40.13 -45.35
C CYS A 12 5.66 38.64 -45.70
N LEU A 13 5.88 38.31 -46.99
CA LEU A 13 5.92 36.94 -47.47
C LEU A 13 7.17 36.21 -46.96
N THR A 14 8.35 36.84 -46.94
CA THR A 14 9.54 36.23 -46.33
C THR A 14 9.39 36.03 -44.82
N VAL A 15 8.82 36.98 -44.09
CA VAL A 15 8.54 36.81 -42.65
C VAL A 15 7.59 35.64 -42.41
N LEU A 16 6.52 35.52 -43.20
CA LEU A 16 5.55 34.44 -43.07
C LEU A 16 6.18 33.07 -43.39
N VAL A 17 7.02 32.98 -44.42
CA VAL A 17 7.77 31.75 -44.76
C VAL A 17 8.75 31.36 -43.65
N VAL A 18 9.50 32.32 -43.09
CA VAL A 18 10.42 32.03 -41.97
C VAL A 18 9.62 31.55 -40.76
N LEU A 19 8.50 32.21 -40.45
CA LEU A 19 7.66 31.85 -39.31
C LEU A 19 7.05 30.45 -39.47
N THR A 20 6.59 30.07 -40.66
CA THR A 20 6.05 28.72 -40.90
C THR A 20 7.12 27.64 -40.81
N VAL A 21 8.33 27.90 -41.33
CA VAL A 21 9.46 26.96 -41.20
C VAL A 21 9.86 26.77 -39.74
N VAL A 22 9.97 27.86 -38.97
CA VAL A 22 10.30 27.80 -37.54
C VAL A 22 9.21 27.07 -36.76
N LEU A 23 7.93 27.37 -37.01
CA LEU A 23 6.82 26.68 -36.37
C LEU A 23 6.80 25.18 -36.71
N GLY A 24 7.04 24.83 -37.97
CA GLY A 24 7.14 23.43 -38.40
C GLY A 24 8.26 22.69 -37.70
N ALA A 25 9.44 23.31 -37.57
CA ALA A 25 10.58 22.74 -36.86
C ALA A 25 10.29 22.56 -35.37
N VAL A 26 9.68 23.56 -34.72
CA VAL A 26 9.33 23.50 -33.28
C VAL A 26 8.26 22.43 -33.02
N LEU A 27 7.21 22.36 -33.84
CA LEU A 27 6.16 21.33 -33.72
C LEU A 27 6.73 19.94 -33.98
N GLY A 28 7.60 19.78 -34.98
CA GLY A 28 8.27 18.52 -35.29
C GLY A 28 9.16 18.05 -34.13
N ALA A 29 9.98 18.94 -33.58
CA ALA A 29 10.82 18.64 -32.42
C ALA A 29 9.98 18.30 -31.18
N SER A 30 8.92 19.07 -30.91
CA SER A 30 8.02 18.83 -29.78
C SER A 30 7.29 17.49 -29.90
N TRP A 31 6.82 17.14 -31.10
CA TRP A 31 6.16 15.86 -31.36
C TRP A 31 7.13 14.69 -31.18
N TYR A 32 8.35 14.82 -31.73
CA TYR A 32 9.40 13.81 -31.57
C TYR A 32 9.75 13.59 -30.10
N TRP A 33 9.96 14.67 -29.34
CA TRP A 33 10.24 14.60 -27.91
C TRP A 33 9.10 13.96 -27.12
N SER A 34 7.86 14.41 -27.33
CA SER A 34 6.68 13.85 -26.65
C SER A 34 6.58 12.35 -26.89
N ARG A 35 6.71 11.92 -28.15
CA ARG A 35 6.65 10.50 -28.51
C ARG A 35 7.75 9.71 -27.80
N HIS A 36 8.99 10.22 -27.83
CA HIS A 36 10.10 9.51 -27.23
C HIS A 36 9.99 9.41 -25.70
N THR A 37 9.47 10.47 -25.05
CA THR A 37 9.18 10.43 -23.61
C THR A 37 8.06 9.45 -23.27
N ASP A 38 7.01 9.38 -24.09
CA ASP A 38 5.88 8.47 -23.87
C ASP A 38 6.32 7.00 -23.99
N GLU A 39 7.13 6.67 -25.01
CA GLU A 39 7.69 5.32 -25.19
C GLU A 39 8.60 4.94 -24.02
N ALA A 40 9.49 5.83 -23.58
CA ALA A 40 10.37 5.58 -22.43
C ALA A 40 9.60 5.41 -21.11
N ASN A 41 8.55 6.22 -20.90
CA ASN A 41 7.69 6.11 -19.72
C ASN A 41 6.87 4.83 -19.73
N ALA A 42 6.35 4.42 -20.90
CA ALA A 42 5.62 3.18 -21.05
C ALA A 42 6.51 1.97 -20.70
N GLU A 43 7.75 1.97 -21.17
CA GLU A 43 8.72 0.91 -20.85
C GLU A 43 9.05 0.85 -19.36
N ARG A 44 9.34 2.00 -18.74
CA ARG A 44 9.62 2.07 -17.29
C ARG A 44 8.42 1.64 -16.45
N ARG A 45 7.21 2.07 -16.84
CA ARG A 45 5.97 1.61 -16.22
C ARG A 45 5.82 0.10 -16.34
N ARG A 46 6.08 -0.48 -17.52
CA ARG A 46 6.03 -1.92 -17.74
C ARG A 46 7.05 -2.68 -16.89
N GLN A 47 8.27 -2.20 -16.80
CA GLN A 47 9.29 -2.77 -15.92
C GLN A 47 8.89 -2.71 -14.44
N ALA A 48 8.31 -1.59 -14.00
CA ALA A 48 7.80 -1.46 -12.63
C ALA A 48 6.64 -2.43 -12.36
N GLN A 49 5.74 -2.63 -13.34
CA GLN A 49 4.68 -3.64 -13.24
C GLN A 49 5.25 -5.06 -13.13
N LEU A 50 6.21 -5.43 -13.97
CA LEU A 50 6.85 -6.74 -13.92
C LEU A 50 7.57 -6.99 -12.59
N ARG A 51 8.27 -5.98 -12.06
CA ARG A 51 8.92 -6.07 -10.74
C ARG A 51 7.91 -6.20 -9.61
N LEU A 52 6.77 -5.50 -9.71
CA LEU A 52 5.69 -5.65 -8.75
C LEU A 52 5.15 -7.07 -8.81
N ASP A 53 4.73 -7.55 -9.99
CA ASP A 53 4.17 -8.89 -10.17
C ASP A 53 5.13 -10.00 -9.69
N ASP A 54 6.44 -9.87 -9.95
CA ASP A 54 7.47 -10.77 -9.44
C ASP A 54 7.57 -10.75 -7.91
N ARG A 55 7.51 -9.56 -7.29
CA ARG A 55 7.45 -9.43 -5.83
C ARG A 55 6.21 -10.10 -5.27
N LEU A 56 5.04 -9.90 -5.89
CA LEU A 56 3.78 -10.49 -5.42
C LEU A 56 3.85 -12.02 -5.42
N ARG A 57 4.40 -12.62 -6.48
CA ARG A 57 4.62 -14.07 -6.58
C ARG A 57 5.58 -14.58 -5.51
N ARG A 58 6.71 -13.90 -5.31
CA ARG A 58 7.65 -14.28 -4.25
C ARG A 58 7.03 -14.20 -2.86
N THR A 59 6.29 -13.14 -2.56
CA THR A 59 5.54 -13.02 -1.31
C THR A 59 4.55 -14.16 -1.14
N GLU A 60 3.82 -14.51 -2.19
CA GLU A 60 2.87 -15.62 -2.19
C GLU A 60 3.56 -16.97 -1.90
N ASP A 61 4.61 -17.31 -2.64
CA ASP A 61 5.39 -18.55 -2.47
C ASP A 61 6.04 -18.64 -1.09
N GLU A 62 6.64 -17.54 -0.61
CA GLU A 62 7.25 -17.48 0.71
C GLU A 62 6.20 -17.65 1.82
N THR A 63 5.02 -17.04 1.67
CA THR A 63 3.93 -17.17 2.65
C THR A 63 3.39 -18.59 2.68
N ILE A 64 3.16 -19.21 1.51
CA ILE A 64 2.73 -20.62 1.42
C ILE A 64 3.72 -21.55 2.13
N ARG A 65 5.02 -21.35 1.86
CA ARG A 65 6.08 -22.15 2.47
C ARG A 65 6.09 -21.95 3.99
N ALA A 66 6.06 -20.71 4.47
CA ALA A 66 6.05 -20.39 5.89
C ALA A 66 4.82 -20.96 6.61
N LEU A 67 3.63 -20.89 5.98
CA LEU A 67 2.41 -21.50 6.51
C LEU A 67 2.50 -23.04 6.58
N GLY A 68 3.22 -23.66 5.64
CA GLY A 68 3.51 -25.10 5.69
C GLY A 68 4.48 -25.49 6.80
N GLU A 69 5.46 -24.62 7.09
CA GLU A 69 6.47 -24.80 8.14
C GLU A 69 5.92 -24.52 9.55
N GLU A 70 5.00 -23.56 9.71
CA GLU A 70 4.44 -23.15 11.00
C GLU A 70 3.76 -24.31 11.76
N GLY A 71 3.12 -25.25 11.05
CA GLY A 71 2.53 -26.47 11.62
C GLY A 71 1.37 -26.25 12.62
N SER A 72 1.10 -25.02 13.03
CA SER A 72 0.01 -24.65 13.94
C SER A 72 -1.33 -24.57 13.22
N ALA A 73 -2.40 -24.99 13.91
CA ALA A 73 -3.78 -24.76 13.48
C ALA A 73 -4.40 -23.50 14.12
N ASP A 74 -3.65 -22.79 14.98
CA ASP A 74 -4.12 -21.58 15.63
C ASP A 74 -4.29 -20.44 14.61
N PRO A 75 -5.51 -19.90 14.42
CA PRO A 75 -5.74 -18.81 13.49
C PRO A 75 -4.89 -17.56 13.77
N ASP A 76 -4.58 -17.27 15.03
CA ASP A 76 -3.74 -16.12 15.39
C ASP A 76 -2.28 -16.32 14.95
N ALA A 77 -1.73 -17.53 15.13
CA ALA A 77 -0.39 -17.88 14.66
C ALA A 77 -0.29 -17.80 13.14
N LEU A 78 -1.24 -18.40 12.43
CA LEU A 78 -1.29 -18.34 10.96
C LEU A 78 -1.49 -16.91 10.44
N THR A 79 -2.29 -16.09 11.14
CA THR A 79 -2.46 -14.67 10.82
C THR A 79 -1.14 -13.90 10.95
N ALA A 80 -0.35 -14.20 11.99
CA ALA A 80 0.96 -13.57 12.18
C ALA A 80 1.93 -13.92 11.04
N VAL A 81 1.94 -15.18 10.59
CA VAL A 81 2.74 -15.63 9.43
C VAL A 81 2.32 -14.90 8.16
N VAL A 82 1.02 -14.87 7.84
CA VAL A 82 0.54 -14.14 6.66
C VAL A 82 0.90 -12.66 6.74
N HIS A 83 0.73 -12.02 7.90
CA HIS A 83 1.10 -10.63 8.10
C HIS A 83 2.59 -10.36 7.92
N GLN A 84 3.46 -11.28 8.38
CA GLN A 84 4.91 -11.12 8.29
C GLN A 84 5.38 -10.96 6.84
N HIS A 85 4.81 -11.74 5.92
CA HIS A 85 5.19 -11.76 4.52
C HIS A 85 4.39 -10.76 3.66
N THR A 86 3.06 -10.69 3.84
CA THR A 86 2.20 -9.82 3.02
C THR A 86 2.12 -8.38 3.53
N ARG A 87 2.45 -8.15 4.81
CA ARG A 87 2.20 -6.89 5.53
C ARG A 87 0.74 -6.45 5.49
N ALA A 88 -0.19 -7.36 5.17
CA ALA A 88 -1.61 -7.06 5.10
C ALA A 88 -2.11 -6.58 6.47
N PRO A 89 -2.71 -5.39 6.54
CA PRO A 89 -3.25 -4.87 7.80
C PRO A 89 -4.53 -5.59 8.19
N VAL A 90 -5.35 -6.01 7.22
CA VAL A 90 -6.60 -6.73 7.47
C VAL A 90 -6.45 -8.16 7.01
N ILE A 91 -6.63 -9.09 7.94
CA ILE A 91 -6.55 -10.52 7.70
C ILE A 91 -7.74 -11.17 8.40
N SER A 92 -8.64 -11.77 7.63
CA SER A 92 -9.80 -12.50 8.15
C SER A 92 -9.61 -14.00 8.01
N TYR A 93 -10.02 -14.74 9.03
CA TYR A 93 -10.08 -16.20 9.00
C TYR A 93 -11.52 -16.70 8.83
N ASP A 94 -11.75 -17.53 7.79
CA ASP A 94 -12.99 -18.26 7.59
C ASP A 94 -12.83 -19.67 8.18
N ALA A 95 -13.40 -19.88 9.37
CA ALA A 95 -13.31 -21.16 10.09
C ALA A 95 -13.97 -22.34 9.34
N SER A 96 -14.98 -22.08 8.50
CA SER A 96 -15.65 -23.16 7.76
C SER A 96 -14.77 -23.74 6.66
N ARG A 97 -13.96 -22.87 6.03
CA ARG A 97 -13.04 -23.23 4.94
C ARG A 97 -11.59 -23.32 5.37
N HIS A 98 -11.30 -23.05 6.65
CA HIS A 98 -9.95 -22.91 7.19
C HIS A 98 -9.10 -21.95 6.35
N ALA A 99 -9.70 -20.89 5.84
CA ALA A 99 -9.10 -20.01 4.84
C ALA A 99 -8.71 -18.66 5.44
N LEU A 100 -7.54 -18.15 5.09
CA LEU A 100 -7.11 -16.80 5.44
C LEU A 100 -7.24 -15.89 4.23
N ARG A 101 -7.87 -14.73 4.43
CA ARG A 101 -7.93 -13.67 3.42
C ARG A 101 -7.20 -12.46 3.92
N ALA A 102 -6.17 -12.04 3.20
CA ALA A 102 -5.31 -10.93 3.55
C ALA A 102 -5.43 -9.84 2.48
N ARG A 103 -5.84 -8.64 2.90
CA ARG A 103 -6.02 -7.50 1.99
C ARG A 103 -4.93 -6.46 2.20
N VAL A 104 -4.26 -6.07 1.12
CA VAL A 104 -3.14 -5.13 1.14
C VAL A 104 -3.18 -4.18 -0.05
N ALA A 105 -2.83 -2.91 0.20
CA ALA A 105 -2.57 -1.94 -0.86
C ALA A 105 -1.08 -1.95 -1.17
N GLU A 106 -0.75 -2.22 -2.44
CA GLU A 106 0.62 -2.22 -2.95
C GLU A 106 0.85 -1.00 -3.85
N ARG A 107 2.04 -0.42 -3.73
CA ARG A 107 2.45 0.76 -4.47
C ARG A 107 3.83 0.54 -5.06
N ALA A 108 3.94 0.66 -6.39
CA ALA A 108 5.20 0.63 -7.10
C ALA A 108 5.45 1.97 -7.78
N GLU A 109 6.61 2.56 -7.49
CA GLU A 109 7.01 3.86 -8.01
C GLU A 109 7.97 3.67 -9.17
N TYR A 110 7.87 4.53 -10.18
CA TYR A 110 8.78 4.51 -11.32
C TYR A 110 9.13 5.93 -11.76
N GLU A 111 10.32 6.09 -12.32
CA GLU A 111 10.74 7.37 -12.88
C GLU A 111 9.95 7.66 -14.17
N SER A 112 9.25 8.78 -14.23
CA SER A 112 8.59 9.28 -15.42
C SER A 112 9.33 10.52 -15.94
N ARG A 113 9.39 10.71 -17.26
CA ARG A 113 9.95 11.90 -17.90
C ARG A 113 8.83 12.72 -18.52
N THR A 114 8.88 14.01 -18.28
CA THR A 114 7.94 14.99 -18.82
C THR A 114 8.73 16.04 -19.60
N LEU A 115 8.04 16.90 -20.35
CA LEU A 115 8.64 18.06 -21.01
C LEU A 115 9.39 18.99 -20.04
N PHE A 116 9.04 18.97 -18.75
CA PHE A 116 9.60 19.85 -17.71
C PHE A 116 10.62 19.13 -16.80
N GLY A 117 11.04 17.90 -17.14
CA GLY A 117 12.03 17.14 -16.39
C GLY A 117 11.52 15.80 -15.86
N ILE A 118 12.13 15.32 -14.78
CA ILE A 118 11.84 14.03 -14.18
C ILE A 118 10.70 14.18 -13.16
N SER A 119 9.70 13.31 -13.27
CA SER A 119 8.61 13.15 -12.30
C SER A 119 8.52 11.70 -11.84
N GLN A 120 7.62 11.44 -10.90
CA GLN A 120 7.40 10.10 -10.38
C GLN A 120 6.04 9.58 -10.84
N GLY A 121 6.07 8.46 -11.56
CA GLY A 121 4.89 7.67 -11.84
C GLY A 121 4.63 6.67 -10.73
N VAL A 122 3.36 6.31 -10.55
CA VAL A 122 2.93 5.37 -9.50
C VAL A 122 2.02 4.31 -10.11
N ILE A 123 2.15 3.08 -9.63
CA ILE A 123 1.23 1.98 -9.86
C ILE A 123 0.69 1.59 -8.49
N ASP A 124 -0.59 1.89 -8.26
CA ASP A 124 -1.31 1.52 -7.05
C ASP A 124 -2.20 0.30 -7.36
N ARG A 125 -2.17 -0.73 -6.51
CA ARG A 125 -3.01 -1.93 -6.62
C ARG A 125 -3.59 -2.30 -5.27
N CYS A 126 -4.85 -2.71 -5.27
CA CYS A 126 -5.44 -3.41 -4.12
C CYS A 126 -5.39 -4.91 -4.39
N LEU A 127 -4.82 -5.67 -3.46
CA LEU A 127 -4.66 -7.11 -3.58
C LEU A 127 -5.39 -7.81 -2.45
N GLU A 128 -6.03 -8.92 -2.79
CA GLU A 128 -6.56 -9.88 -1.82
C GLU A 128 -5.90 -11.23 -2.05
N TYR A 129 -5.09 -11.65 -1.09
CA TYR A 129 -4.54 -13.00 -1.01
C TYR A 129 -5.52 -13.89 -0.29
N THR A 130 -5.81 -15.07 -0.85
CA THR A 130 -6.59 -16.12 -0.19
C THR A 130 -5.73 -17.34 -0.02
N TYR A 131 -5.38 -17.69 1.21
CA TYR A 131 -4.63 -18.89 1.56
C TYR A 131 -5.57 -19.98 2.06
N THR A 132 -5.48 -21.18 1.49
CA THR A 132 -6.30 -22.34 1.87
C THR A 132 -5.43 -23.59 2.07
N PRO A 133 -5.73 -24.44 3.06
CA PRO A 133 -5.08 -25.73 3.21
C PRO A 133 -5.38 -26.64 2.00
N ALA A 134 -4.34 -27.23 1.44
CA ALA A 134 -4.44 -28.25 0.41
C ALA A 134 -4.75 -29.63 1.03
N ARG A 135 -5.40 -30.52 0.26
CA ARG A 135 -5.77 -31.89 0.69
C ARG A 135 -4.58 -32.79 1.10
N GLY A 136 -3.33 -32.36 0.91
CA GLY A 136 -2.11 -33.15 1.10
C GLY A 136 -1.08 -32.58 2.08
N ARG A 137 -1.48 -31.75 3.06
CA ARG A 137 -0.60 -31.05 4.04
C ARG A 137 0.25 -29.91 3.45
N GLY A 138 -0.31 -29.15 2.53
CA GLY A 138 0.30 -27.93 2.01
C GLY A 138 -0.66 -26.75 2.08
N TRP A 139 -0.22 -25.58 1.65
CA TRP A 139 -1.08 -24.41 1.46
C TRP A 139 -1.13 -24.06 -0.03
N THR A 140 -2.28 -23.59 -0.48
CA THR A 140 -2.42 -22.94 -1.78
C THR A 140 -2.80 -21.50 -1.57
N SER A 141 -2.45 -20.66 -2.55
CA SER A 141 -2.83 -19.26 -2.56
C SER A 141 -3.51 -18.91 -3.89
N THR A 142 -4.42 -17.95 -3.80
CA THR A 142 -5.00 -17.27 -4.94
C THR A 142 -4.92 -15.77 -4.68
N THR A 143 -4.32 -15.03 -5.62
CA THR A 143 -4.23 -13.58 -5.56
C THR A 143 -5.26 -12.93 -6.50
N SER A 144 -6.14 -12.09 -5.95
CA SER A 144 -7.09 -11.29 -6.72
C SER A 144 -6.68 -9.82 -6.73
N VAL A 145 -6.69 -9.18 -7.91
CA VAL A 145 -6.52 -7.73 -8.03
C VAL A 145 -7.89 -7.06 -7.96
N LEU A 146 -8.07 -6.20 -6.96
CA LEU A 146 -9.30 -5.44 -6.74
C LEU A 146 -9.14 -3.99 -7.20
N THR A 147 -10.25 -3.26 -7.26
CA THR A 147 -10.20 -1.80 -7.42
C THR A 147 -9.44 -1.18 -6.25
N TYR A 148 -8.65 -0.14 -6.51
CA TYR A 148 -7.82 0.48 -5.47
C TYR A 148 -8.62 0.92 -4.23
N ASP A 149 -9.79 1.50 -4.46
CA ASP A 149 -10.70 1.97 -3.39
C ASP A 149 -11.16 0.85 -2.44
N SER A 150 -11.16 -0.41 -2.90
CA SER A 150 -11.49 -1.58 -2.06
C SER A 150 -10.52 -1.79 -0.90
N CYS A 151 -9.32 -1.19 -0.98
CA CYS A 151 -8.31 -1.23 0.07
C CYS A 151 -8.38 -0.02 1.03
N GLY A 152 -9.27 0.96 0.81
CA GLY A 152 -9.42 2.13 1.68
C GLY A 152 -9.52 1.79 3.17
N PRO A 153 -10.44 0.89 3.57
CA PRO A 153 -10.55 0.48 4.97
C PRO A 153 -9.28 -0.20 5.50
N ALA A 154 -8.62 -1.02 4.69
CA ALA A 154 -7.37 -1.69 5.07
C ALA A 154 -6.22 -0.68 5.29
N VAL A 155 -6.09 0.33 4.42
CA VAL A 155 -5.11 1.40 4.54
C VAL A 155 -5.37 2.26 5.79
N SER A 156 -6.64 2.59 6.07
CA SER A 156 -7.01 3.34 7.27
C SER A 156 -6.69 2.56 8.55
N ILE A 157 -7.07 1.27 8.59
CA ILE A 157 -6.74 0.36 9.69
C ILE A 157 -5.21 0.27 9.90
N ALA A 158 -4.42 0.16 8.84
CA ALA A 158 -2.96 0.19 8.92
C ALA A 158 -2.42 1.50 9.53
N GLY A 159 -3.00 2.63 9.15
CA GLY A 159 -2.66 3.95 9.69
C GLY A 159 -2.99 4.08 11.17
N ALA A 160 -4.17 3.62 11.58
CA ALA A 160 -4.60 3.58 12.96
C ALA A 160 -3.70 2.65 13.79
N ALA A 161 -3.47 1.41 13.36
CA ALA A 161 -2.60 0.45 14.06
C ALA A 161 -1.17 0.99 14.26
N ARG A 162 -0.57 1.61 13.23
CA ARG A 162 0.74 2.30 13.35
C ARG A 162 0.70 3.45 14.36
N THR A 163 -0.39 4.20 14.39
CA THR A 163 -0.57 5.28 15.36
C THR A 163 -0.68 4.75 16.78
N VAL A 164 -1.46 3.68 17.00
CA VAL A 164 -1.52 3.00 18.30
C VAL A 164 -0.14 2.50 18.72
N GLY A 165 0.57 1.80 17.82
CA GLY A 165 1.93 1.32 18.09
C GLY A 165 2.88 2.44 18.51
N ARG A 166 2.87 3.58 17.81
CA ARG A 166 3.68 4.76 18.19
C ARG A 166 3.29 5.34 19.55
N ARG A 167 1.99 5.41 19.86
CA ARG A 167 1.53 5.91 21.17
C ARG A 167 1.94 4.99 22.31
N VAL A 168 1.78 3.68 22.14
CA VAL A 168 2.22 2.68 23.12
C VAL A 168 3.74 2.68 23.26
N ALA A 169 4.49 2.90 22.18
CA ALA A 169 5.95 3.04 22.23
C ALA A 169 6.40 4.27 23.03
N ALA A 170 5.67 5.38 22.91
CA ALA A 170 6.00 6.64 23.56
C ALA A 170 5.61 6.71 25.05
N LEU A 171 4.83 5.76 25.56
CA LEU A 171 4.48 5.74 26.98
C LEU A 171 5.72 5.50 27.86
N GLU A 172 5.72 6.05 29.07
CA GLU A 172 6.72 5.67 30.06
C GLU A 172 6.42 4.27 30.62
N ALA A 173 7.45 3.56 31.11
CA ALA A 173 7.28 2.20 31.65
C ALA A 173 6.25 2.14 32.80
N ALA A 174 6.17 3.22 33.60
CA ALA A 174 5.18 3.39 34.67
C ALA A 174 3.75 3.56 34.13
N GLU A 175 3.59 4.09 32.92
CA GLU A 175 2.30 4.35 32.28
C GLU A 175 1.82 3.21 31.36
N LEU A 176 2.65 2.18 31.15
CA LEU A 176 2.26 0.96 30.43
C LEU A 176 1.34 0.05 31.26
N ASN A 177 0.19 0.58 31.65
CA ASN A 177 -0.91 -0.11 32.32
C ASN A 177 -2.23 0.25 31.61
N ASP A 178 -3.34 -0.40 32.00
CA ASP A 178 -4.63 -0.19 31.33
C ASP A 178 -5.06 1.28 31.31
N ALA A 179 -4.93 2.00 32.44
CA ALA A 179 -5.31 3.41 32.53
C ALA A 179 -4.45 4.31 31.65
N GLY A 180 -3.12 4.12 31.64
CA GLY A 180 -2.21 4.92 30.81
C GLY A 180 -2.39 4.65 29.32
N VAL A 181 -2.58 3.40 28.92
CA VAL A 181 -2.88 3.02 27.52
C VAL A 181 -4.20 3.63 27.07
N ARG A 182 -5.27 3.51 27.87
CA ARG A 182 -6.58 4.13 27.55
C ARG A 182 -6.46 5.64 27.44
N ARG A 183 -5.73 6.30 28.34
CA ARG A 183 -5.50 7.75 28.29
C ARG A 183 -4.76 8.16 27.02
N ALA A 184 -3.70 7.44 26.66
CA ALA A 184 -2.92 7.73 25.45
C ALA A 184 -3.70 7.51 24.15
N LEU A 185 -4.68 6.61 24.16
CA LEU A 185 -5.51 6.28 23.01
C LEU A 185 -6.88 6.97 23.01
N ALA A 186 -7.24 7.68 24.08
CA ALA A 186 -8.51 8.40 24.21
C ALA A 186 -8.82 9.35 23.03
N PRO A 187 -7.87 10.08 22.43
CA PRO A 187 -8.14 10.93 21.26
C PRO A 187 -8.65 10.16 20.03
N TYR A 188 -8.49 8.83 20.02
CA TYR A 188 -8.73 7.97 18.87
C TYR A 188 -9.88 6.97 19.11
N HIS A 189 -10.66 7.14 20.18
CA HIS A 189 -11.76 6.25 20.57
C HIS A 189 -12.85 6.06 19.51
N ARG A 190 -12.95 6.99 18.54
CA ARG A 190 -13.92 6.90 17.44
C ARG A 190 -13.72 5.67 16.55
N PHE A 191 -12.48 5.23 16.37
CA PHE A 191 -12.11 4.12 15.48
C PHE A 191 -11.27 3.06 16.19
N LEU A 192 -11.11 3.17 17.52
CA LEU A 192 -10.32 2.26 18.35
C LEU A 192 -11.05 1.90 19.63
N THR A 193 -11.02 0.61 19.98
CA THR A 193 -11.45 0.12 21.29
C THR A 193 -10.32 -0.70 21.92
N VAL A 194 -9.78 -0.22 23.03
CA VAL A 194 -8.82 -1.00 23.84
C VAL A 194 -9.58 -2.13 24.52
N SER A 195 -9.18 -3.37 24.26
CA SER A 195 -9.85 -4.56 24.80
C SER A 195 -9.17 -5.07 26.05
N VAL A 196 -7.85 -5.31 25.97
CA VAL A 196 -7.08 -5.94 27.04
C VAL A 196 -5.66 -5.37 27.08
N VAL A 197 -5.13 -5.16 28.28
CA VAL A 197 -3.71 -4.87 28.52
C VAL A 197 -3.16 -5.90 29.49
N THR A 198 -2.21 -6.72 29.03
CA THR A 198 -1.52 -7.71 29.85
C THR A 198 -0.04 -7.36 29.98
N ARG A 199 0.54 -7.64 31.15
CA ARG A 199 1.97 -7.47 31.42
C ARG A 199 2.56 -8.83 31.78
N THR A 200 3.66 -9.19 31.11
CA THR A 200 4.40 -10.42 31.34
C THR A 200 5.88 -10.08 31.44
N GLY A 201 6.42 -10.04 32.67
CA GLY A 201 7.78 -9.57 32.92
C GLY A 201 7.96 -8.11 32.47
N SER A 202 8.97 -7.86 31.62
CA SER A 202 9.22 -6.55 30.99
C SER A 202 8.32 -6.26 29.79
N ALA A 203 7.63 -7.26 29.25
CA ALA A 203 6.82 -7.12 28.06
C ALA A 203 5.38 -6.72 28.43
N VAL A 204 4.85 -5.72 27.71
CA VAL A 204 3.45 -5.31 27.82
C VAL A 204 2.78 -5.57 26.48
N ARG A 205 1.67 -6.31 26.54
CA ARG A 205 0.84 -6.63 25.39
C ARG A 205 -0.49 -5.89 25.50
N VAL A 206 -0.82 -5.16 24.46
CA VAL A 206 -2.04 -4.37 24.33
C VAL A 206 -2.84 -4.94 23.17
N SER A 207 -4.05 -5.40 23.43
CA SER A 207 -5.00 -5.82 22.40
C SER A 207 -5.98 -4.68 22.12
N VAL A 208 -5.98 -4.18 20.89
CA VAL A 208 -6.91 -3.14 20.43
C VAL A 208 -7.74 -3.66 19.27
N VAL A 209 -9.03 -3.31 19.27
CA VAL A 209 -9.87 -3.40 18.08
C VAL A 209 -9.69 -2.10 17.31
N VAL A 210 -9.37 -2.21 16.04
CA VAL A 210 -9.41 -1.10 15.08
C VAL A 210 -10.62 -1.32 14.18
N THR A 211 -11.46 -0.29 14.04
CA THR A 211 -12.66 -0.34 13.21
C THR A 211 -12.64 0.82 12.24
N GLU A 212 -12.87 0.54 10.97
CA GLU A 212 -13.08 1.55 9.94
C GLU A 212 -14.23 1.10 9.03
N GLU A 213 -15.27 1.93 8.91
CA GLU A 213 -16.49 1.60 8.16
C GLU A 213 -17.06 0.23 8.57
N THR A 214 -17.03 -0.75 7.66
CA THR A 214 -17.47 -2.14 7.88
C THR A 214 -16.32 -3.09 8.21
N ALA A 215 -15.06 -2.64 8.10
CA ALA A 215 -13.89 -3.43 8.40
C ALA A 215 -13.54 -3.32 9.89
N ARG A 216 -13.19 -4.46 10.49
CA ARG A 216 -12.77 -4.56 11.88
C ARG A 216 -11.59 -5.52 11.95
N GLN A 217 -10.54 -5.10 12.65
CA GLN A 217 -9.35 -5.91 12.85
C GLN A 217 -8.88 -5.79 14.29
N CYS A 218 -8.66 -6.94 14.93
CA CYS A 218 -7.94 -6.99 16.19
C CYS A 218 -6.43 -6.85 15.93
N TYR A 219 -5.76 -6.04 16.74
CA TYR A 219 -4.32 -5.88 16.73
C TYR A 219 -3.75 -6.18 18.11
N ARG A 220 -2.67 -6.94 18.11
CA ARG A 220 -1.85 -7.23 19.28
C ARG A 220 -0.57 -6.41 19.17
N ILE A 221 -0.45 -5.45 20.06
CA ILE A 221 0.72 -4.57 20.15
C ILE A 221 1.56 -5.07 21.32
N THR A 222 2.77 -5.51 21.04
CA THR A 222 3.70 -5.97 22.09
C THR A 222 4.84 -4.99 22.19
N ARG A 223 5.06 -4.46 23.39
CA ARG A 223 6.23 -3.66 23.72
C ARG A 223 7.12 -4.44 24.65
N ASP A 224 8.37 -4.61 24.24
CA ASP A 224 9.44 -5.20 25.06
C ASP A 224 10.63 -4.22 25.08
N GLY A 225 10.75 -3.49 26.18
CA GLY A 225 11.67 -2.36 26.29
C GLY A 225 11.37 -1.27 25.25
N SER A 226 12.32 -1.05 24.33
CA SER A 226 12.21 -0.10 23.22
C SER A 226 11.63 -0.71 21.94
N ARG A 227 11.49 -2.04 21.86
CA ARG A 227 10.94 -2.72 20.68
C ARG A 227 9.43 -2.75 20.78
N VAL A 228 8.76 -2.33 19.71
CA VAL A 228 7.30 -2.43 19.58
C VAL A 228 6.94 -3.16 18.32
N SER A 229 6.13 -4.20 18.44
CA SER A 229 5.50 -4.91 17.33
C SER A 229 4.00 -4.66 17.35
N SER A 230 3.39 -4.65 16.16
CA SER A 230 1.95 -4.52 15.98
C SER A 230 1.52 -5.53 14.93
N VAL A 231 0.80 -6.56 15.36
CA VAL A 231 0.44 -7.70 14.50
C VAL A 231 -1.09 -7.86 14.53
N PRO A 232 -1.75 -8.03 13.36
CA PRO A 232 -3.17 -8.37 13.34
C PRO A 232 -3.40 -9.74 14.00
N ALA A 233 -4.54 -9.88 14.66
CA ALA A 233 -5.00 -11.11 15.30
C ALA A 233 -6.48 -11.34 14.95
N GLN A 234 -6.94 -12.59 14.97
CA GLN A 234 -8.33 -12.94 14.80
C GLN A 234 -9.15 -12.62 16.06
N THR A 235 -8.51 -12.67 17.24
CA THR A 235 -9.18 -12.35 18.50
C THR A 235 -8.46 -11.26 19.29
N CYS A 236 -9.25 -10.43 19.99
CA CYS A 236 -8.75 -9.42 20.91
C CYS A 236 -8.64 -9.93 22.35
N ARG A 237 -8.69 -11.25 22.57
CA ARG A 237 -8.52 -11.86 23.89
C ARG A 237 -7.03 -11.87 24.24
N GLY A 238 -6.72 -11.51 25.49
CA GLY A 238 -5.37 -11.43 26.03
C GLY A 238 -4.86 -12.77 26.53
#